data_AF-A0A920S3G1-F1
#
_entry.id   AF-A0A920S3G1-F1
#
_cell.length_a   1.000
_cell.length_b   1.000
_cell.length_c   1.000
_cell.angle_alpha   90.00
_cell.angle_beta   90.00
_cell.angle_gamma   90.00
#
_symmetry.space_group_name_H-M   'P 1'
#
loop_
_entity.id
_entity.type
_entity.pdbx_description
1 polymer ?
#
loop_
_entity_poly.entity_id
_entity_poly.type
_entity_poly.pdbx_seq_one_letter_code
_entity_poly.pdbx_strand_id
1 'polypeptide(L)'
;MILQSKLLLELNCSAITRPIEKVGLYVPAGNNPLPSTAMMLGVPSMIAGCPERVLVSPPNKNGVVDPTIVTVAHFATLTYF
;
A
#
# COMPACT_ATOMS: atom_id res chain seq x y z
N MET A 1 -17.15 0.33 -2.14
CA MET A 1 -17.87 0.48 -3.43
C MET A 1 -18.80 -0.71 -3.57
N ILE A 2 -20.10 -0.52 -3.79
CA ILE A 2 -21.08 -1.61 -3.87
C ILE A 2 -21.43 -1.82 -5.34
N LEU A 3 -21.09 -2.98 -5.91
CA LEU A 3 -21.62 -3.40 -7.21
C LEU A 3 -22.84 -4.28 -6.97
N GLN A 4 -24.01 -3.82 -7.42
CA GLN A 4 -25.27 -4.58 -7.41
C GLN A 4 -25.45 -5.23 -8.78
N SER A 5 -25.62 -6.55 -8.83
CA SER A 5 -26.04 -7.25 -10.04
C SER A 5 -27.38 -7.93 -9.79
N LYS A 6 -28.37 -7.63 -10.63
CA LYS A 6 -29.70 -8.24 -10.58
C LYS A 6 -29.68 -9.49 -11.45
N LEU A 7 -29.72 -10.68 -10.84
CA LEU A 7 -29.80 -11.94 -11.57
C LEU A 7 -31.27 -12.25 -11.91
N LEU A 8 -31.54 -12.94 -13.02
CA LEU A 8 -32.88 -13.42 -13.38
C LEU A 8 -33.42 -14.26 -12.21
N LEU A 9 -34.54 -13.82 -11.59
CA LEU A 9 -35.27 -14.36 -10.41
C LEU A 9 -35.22 -13.54 -9.09
N GLU A 10 -35.38 -12.21 -9.13
CA GLU A 10 -35.58 -11.34 -7.92
C GLU A 10 -34.48 -11.39 -6.83
N LEU A 11 -33.38 -12.12 -7.05
CA LEU A 11 -32.28 -12.24 -6.10
C LEU A 11 -31.35 -11.02 -6.22
N ASN A 12 -31.17 -10.33 -5.10
CA ASN A 12 -30.22 -9.23 -4.97
C ASN A 12 -28.87 -9.77 -4.49
N CYS A 13 -27.90 -9.83 -5.40
CA CYS A 13 -26.51 -10.15 -5.08
C CYS A 13 -25.68 -8.87 -5.13
N SER A 14 -24.81 -8.68 -4.13
CA SER A 14 -23.91 -7.52 -4.11
C SER A 14 -22.51 -7.89 -3.66
N ALA A 15 -21.52 -7.26 -4.28
CA ALA A 15 -20.14 -7.33 -3.84
C ALA A 15 -19.79 -6.06 -3.07
N ILE A 16 -19.24 -6.23 -1.87
CA ILE A 16 -18.82 -5.13 -0.99
C ILE A 16 -17.29 -5.19 -0.86
N THR A 17 -16.61 -4.11 -1.23
CA THR A 17 -15.18 -3.94 -0.99
C THR A 17 -14.93 -3.17 0.29
N ARG A 18 -14.01 -3.69 1.12
CA ARG A 18 -13.51 -3.04 2.34
C ARG A 18 -11.98 -3.06 2.32
N PRO A 19 -11.31 -1.98 2.77
CA PRO A 19 -9.86 -2.00 2.92
C PRO A 19 -9.42 -2.98 4.00
N ILE A 20 -8.17 -3.40 3.89
CA ILE A 20 -7.49 -4.13 4.96
C ILE A 20 -7.12 -3.10 6.05
N GLU A 21 -7.35 -3.45 7.32
CA GLU A 21 -7.10 -2.54 8.45
C GLU A 21 -5.62 -2.16 8.59
N LYS A 22 -4.72 -3.14 8.45
CA LYS A 22 -3.27 -2.98 8.59
C LYS A 22 -2.52 -3.67 7.46
N VAL A 23 -1.65 -2.95 6.78
CA VAL A 23 -0.82 -3.48 5.69
C VAL A 23 0.66 -3.18 5.89
N GLY A 24 1.49 -4.20 5.69
CA GLY A 24 2.95 -4.09 5.66
C GLY A 24 3.47 -4.06 4.23
N LEU A 25 4.28 -3.06 3.91
CA LEU A 25 4.85 -2.80 2.59
C LEU A 25 6.36 -3.03 2.67
N TYR A 26 6.82 -4.21 2.27
CA TYR A 26 8.25 -4.47 2.21
C TYR A 26 8.83 -3.94 0.89
N VAL A 27 9.82 -3.07 0.98
CA VAL A 27 10.55 -2.55 -0.17
C VAL A 27 11.97 -3.08 -0.11
N PRO A 28 12.39 -3.92 -1.07
CA PRO A 28 13.78 -4.36 -1.13
C PRO A 28 14.71 -3.15 -1.28
N ALA A 29 15.75 -3.13 -0.47
CA ALA A 29 16.82 -2.14 -0.52
C ALA A 29 18.18 -2.80 -0.27
N GLY A 30 19.25 -2.04 -0.47
CA GLY A 30 20.62 -2.52 -0.48
C GLY A 30 21.50 -1.53 -1.22
N ASN A 31 22.25 -2.00 -2.22
CA ASN A 31 22.99 -1.10 -3.13
C ASN A 31 22.08 -0.36 -4.13
N ASN A 32 20.90 -0.90 -4.43
CA ASN A 32 19.98 -0.35 -5.42
C ASN A 32 18.59 -0.13 -4.79
N PRO A 33 18.27 1.09 -4.32
CA PRO A 33 16.94 1.39 -3.80
C PRO A 33 15.88 1.28 -4.91
N LEU A 34 14.71 0.74 -4.58
CA LEU A 34 13.60 0.52 -5.52
C LEU A 34 12.39 1.44 -5.19
N PRO A 35 12.46 2.75 -5.48
CA PRO A 35 11.37 3.68 -5.21
C PRO A 35 10.10 3.38 -6.02
N SER A 36 10.24 2.74 -7.19
CA SER A 36 9.11 2.28 -7.99
C SER A 36 8.27 1.23 -7.25
N THR A 37 8.91 0.29 -6.56
CA THR A 37 8.22 -0.70 -5.72
C THR A 37 7.50 -0.04 -4.55
N ALA A 38 8.15 0.94 -3.90
CA ALA A 38 7.52 1.70 -2.83
C ALA A 38 6.24 2.42 -3.32
N MET A 39 6.26 3.03 -4.51
CA MET A 39 5.07 3.67 -5.08
C MET A 39 3.99 2.65 -5.44
N MET A 40 4.37 1.54 -6.06
CA MET A 40 3.45 0.47 -6.48
C MET A 40 2.72 -0.17 -5.29
N LEU A 41 3.29 -0.12 -4.09
CA LEU A 41 2.68 -0.61 -2.86
C LEU A 41 1.93 0.49 -2.11
N GLY A 42 2.56 1.66 -1.95
CA GLY A 42 2.03 2.78 -1.17
C GLY A 42 0.77 3.38 -1.79
N VAL A 43 0.78 3.68 -3.09
CA VAL A 43 -0.32 4.37 -3.75
C VAL A 43 -1.62 3.56 -3.73
N PRO A 44 -1.63 2.24 -4.05
CA PRO A 44 -2.86 1.45 -3.94
C PRO A 44 -3.36 1.32 -2.50
N SER A 45 -2.46 1.21 -1.51
CA SER A 45 -2.87 1.14 -0.10
C SER A 45 -3.53 2.43 0.39
N MET A 46 -3.07 3.57 -0.13
CA MET A 46 -3.67 4.89 0.12
C MET A 46 -5.04 5.00 -0.57
N ILE A 47 -5.15 4.64 -1.85
CA ILE A 47 -6.42 4.69 -2.61
C ILE A 47 -7.46 3.72 -2.01
N ALA A 48 -7.03 2.55 -1.56
CA ALA A 48 -7.90 1.59 -0.89
C ALA A 48 -8.45 2.14 0.44
N GLY A 49 -7.74 3.08 1.07
CA GLY A 49 -8.10 3.65 2.37
C GLY A 49 -7.69 2.76 3.54
N CYS A 50 -6.59 2.00 3.41
CA CYS A 50 -6.07 1.17 4.51
C CYS A 50 -5.62 2.07 5.69
N PRO A 51 -6.24 2.00 6.88
CA PRO A 51 -5.96 2.92 7.99
C PRO A 51 -4.50 2.91 8.45
N GLU A 52 -3.88 1.73 8.52
CA GLU A 52 -2.51 1.57 8.97
C GLU A 52 -1.64 1.01 7.84
N ARG A 53 -0.64 1.80 7.44
CA ARG A 53 0.31 1.46 6.37
C ARG A 53 1.72 1.55 6.92
N VAL A 54 2.39 0.41 7.04
CA VAL A 54 3.77 0.29 7.54
C VAL A 54 4.68 -0.02 6.35
N LEU A 55 5.74 0.74 6.12
CA LEU A 55 6.75 0.39 5.12
C LEU A 55 8.03 -0.04 5.81
N VAL A 56 8.60 -1.15 5.35
CA VAL A 56 9.86 -1.68 5.86
C VAL A 56 10.84 -1.75 4.70
N SER A 57 11.99 -1.09 4.86
CA SER A 57 13.05 -1.09 3.87
C SER A 57 14.39 -1.29 4.58
N PRO A 58 15.18 -2.33 4.24
CA PRO A 58 16.46 -2.54 4.88
C PRO A 58 17.41 -1.36 4.58
N PRO A 59 18.21 -0.92 5.56
CA PRO A 59 19.16 0.16 5.33
C PRO A 59 20.30 -0.29 4.40
N ASN A 60 21.00 0.68 3.83
CA ASN A 60 22.25 0.42 3.11
C ASN A 60 23.37 -0.02 4.08
N LYS A 61 24.56 -0.30 3.54
CA LYS A 61 25.73 -0.74 4.33
C LYS A 61 26.14 0.24 5.43
N ASN A 62 25.75 1.50 5.34
CA ASN A 62 26.04 2.54 6.32
C ASN A 62 24.91 2.70 7.36
N GLY A 63 23.89 1.84 7.34
CA GLY A 63 22.74 1.93 8.23
C GLY A 63 21.72 3.00 7.84
N VAL A 64 21.84 3.59 6.64
CA VAL A 64 20.98 4.69 6.18
C VAL A 64 19.94 4.16 5.18
N VAL A 65 18.68 4.57 5.36
CA VAL A 65 17.63 4.30 4.38
C VAL A 65 17.69 5.33 3.26
N ASP A 66 17.48 4.88 2.03
CA ASP A 66 17.57 5.75 0.88
C ASP A 66 16.51 6.88 0.91
N PRO A 67 16.90 8.16 0.66
CA PRO A 67 15.99 9.30 0.71
C PRO A 67 14.79 9.21 -0.25
N THR A 68 14.93 8.51 -1.38
CA THR A 68 13.82 8.33 -2.33
C THR A 68 12.71 7.48 -1.73
N ILE A 69 13.06 6.47 -0.92
CA ILE A 69 12.09 5.62 -0.22
C ILE A 69 11.36 6.42 0.87
N VAL A 70 12.08 7.26 1.61
CA VAL A 70 11.49 8.18 2.60
C VAL A 70 10.53 9.18 1.93
N THR A 71 10.90 9.68 0.75
CA THR A 71 10.06 10.61 -0.03
C THR A 71 8.76 9.93 -0.45
N VAL A 72 8.83 8.69 -0.93
CA VAL A 72 7.64 7.91 -1.28
C VAL A 72 6.79 7.61 -0.05
N ALA A 73 7.40 7.35 1.11
CA ALA A 73 6.66 7.14 2.35
C ALA A 73 5.83 8.36 2.75
N HIS A 74 6.40 9.57 2.62
CA HIS A 74 5.67 10.81 2.84
C HIS A 74 4.58 11.03 1.78
N PHE A 75 4.89 10.79 0.51
CA PHE A 75 3.93 10.94 -0.59
C PHE A 75 2.71 10.02 -0.43
N ALA A 76 2.92 8.75 -0.09
CA ALA A 76 1.86 7.77 0.14
C ALA A 76 1.19 7.87 1.52
N THR A 77 1.51 8.94 2.29
CA THR A 77 0.95 9.20 3.63
C THR A 77 1.07 7.98 4.54
N LEU A 78 2.23 7.33 4.57
CA LEU A 78 2.41 6.13 5.40
C LEU A 78 2.35 6.46 6.89
N THR A 79 1.86 5.52 7.68
CA THR A 79 1.67 5.69 9.12
C THR A 79 2.96 5.40 9.88
N TYR A 80 3.75 4.41 9.42
CA TYR A 80 4.99 3.98 10.06
C TYR A 80 6.06 3.63 9.01
N PHE A 81 7.32 3.88 9.35
CA PHE A 81 8.52 3.64 8.54
C PHE A 81 9.65 3.09 9.40
#